data_AF-A0A268K712-F1
#
_entry.id   AF-A0A268K712-F1
#
_cell.length_a   1.000
_cell.length_b   1.000
_cell.length_c   1.000
_cell.angle_alpha   90.00
_cell.angle_beta   90.00
_cell.angle_gamma   90.00
#
_symmetry.space_group_name_H-M   'P 1'
#
loop_
_entity.id
_entity.type
_entity.pdbx_description
1 polymer ?
#
loop_
_entity_poly.entity_id
_entity_poly.type
_entity_poly.pdbx_seq_one_letter_code
_entity_poly.pdbx_strand_id
1 'polypeptide(L)'
;MTRFELYHQKSRQISWKGPIYILLTFIIVTASFFVFRYYYLSTIKIESPDENLGSQVVIHLPDGKVVFTYENYIFENDGRTYYKGERNTIDLTGGTVTYENWE
;
A
#
# COMPACT_ATOMS: atom_id res chain seq x y z
N MET A 1 1.66 34.99 -64.97
CA MET A 1 2.30 33.82 -64.32
C MET A 1 3.68 33.64 -64.95
N THR A 2 4.75 33.99 -64.23
CA THR A 2 6.13 33.96 -64.76
C THR A 2 6.77 32.60 -64.50
N ARG A 3 7.65 32.14 -65.40
CA ARG A 3 8.36 30.84 -65.32
C ARG A 3 9.06 30.56 -63.99
N PHE A 4 9.35 31.60 -63.20
CA PHE A 4 9.97 31.50 -61.89
C PHE A 4 9.04 30.95 -60.79
N GLU A 5 7.72 31.08 -60.94
CA GLU A 5 6.75 30.59 -59.94
C GLU A 5 6.58 29.07 -59.98
N LEU A 6 6.79 28.43 -61.13
CA LEU A 6 6.67 26.97 -61.30
C LEU A 6 7.75 26.16 -60.55
N TYR A 7 8.89 26.77 -60.22
CA TYR A 7 10.00 26.09 -59.55
C TYR A 7 9.93 26.11 -58.02
N HIS A 8 9.14 27.02 -57.44
CA HIS A 8 9.00 27.12 -55.98
C HIS A 8 8.01 26.11 -55.39
N GLN A 9 7.26 25.39 -56.22
CA GLN A 9 6.30 24.37 -55.79
C GLN A 9 6.86 22.95 -55.91
N LYS A 10 8.17 22.74 -55.73
CA LYS A 10 8.69 21.38 -55.56
C LYS A 10 8.42 20.96 -54.11
N SER A 11 7.28 20.29 -53.88
CA SER A 11 6.93 19.72 -52.58
C SER A 11 8.07 18.82 -52.13
N ARG A 12 8.78 19.23 -51.07
CA ARG A 12 9.80 18.43 -50.40
C ARG A 12 9.09 17.18 -49.90
N GLN A 13 9.26 16.05 -50.57
CA GLN A 13 8.72 14.76 -50.12
C GLN A 13 9.35 14.45 -48.76
N ILE A 14 8.63 14.76 -47.69
CA ILE A 14 9.01 14.39 -46.34
C ILE A 14 8.98 12.88 -46.29
N SER A 15 10.14 12.26 -46.12
CA SER A 15 10.25 10.82 -45.97
C SER A 15 9.66 10.41 -44.62
N TRP A 16 8.42 9.91 -44.63
CA TRP A 16 7.68 9.47 -43.45
C TRP A 16 8.34 8.30 -42.69
N LYS A 17 9.40 7.70 -43.25
CA LYS A 17 10.11 6.57 -42.63
C LYS A 17 10.78 6.97 -41.31
N GLY A 18 11.42 8.14 -41.27
CA GLY A 18 12.11 8.65 -40.07
C GLY A 18 11.21 8.81 -38.83
N PRO A 19 10.10 9.57 -38.90
CA PRO A 19 9.22 9.76 -37.75
C PRO A 19 8.57 8.46 -37.26
N ILE A 20 8.34 7.47 -38.14
CA ILE A 20 7.79 6.16 -37.74
C ILE A 20 8.77 5.41 -36.84
N TYR A 21 10.07 5.38 -37.16
CA TYR A 21 11.07 4.74 -36.31
C TYR A 21 11.23 5.44 -34.95
N ILE A 22 11.13 6.77 -34.93
CA ILE A 22 11.17 7.54 -33.69
C ILE A 22 9.95 7.21 -32.82
N LEU A 23 8.75 7.18 -33.41
CA LEU A 23 7.52 6.83 -32.70
C LEU A 23 7.61 5.41 -32.10
N LEU A 24 8.09 4.45 -32.88
CA LEU A 24 8.22 3.06 -32.47
C LEU A 24 9.23 2.90 -31.33
N THR A 25 10.32 3.67 -31.37
CA THR A 25 11.33 3.72 -30.29
C THR A 25 10.72 4.28 -29.01
N PHE A 26 9.92 5.36 -29.10
CA PHE A 26 9.22 5.93 -27.96
C PHE A 26 8.24 4.94 -27.30
N ILE A 27 7.51 4.18 -28.10
CA ILE A 27 6.59 3.14 -27.60
C ILE A 27 7.36 2.06 -26.84
N ILE A 28 8.49 1.58 -27.38
CA ILE A 28 9.30 0.55 -26.70
C ILE A 28 9.86 1.06 -25.37
N VAL A 29 10.40 2.29 -25.34
CA VAL A 29 10.98 2.88 -24.14
C VAL A 29 9.92 3.08 -23.06
N THR A 30 8.76 3.62 -23.42
CA THR A 30 7.66 3.84 -22.47
C THR A 30 7.12 2.53 -21.94
N ALA A 31 6.84 1.54 -22.79
CA ALA A 31 6.38 0.22 -22.37
C ALA A 31 7.38 -0.45 -21.41
N SER A 32 8.68 -0.41 -21.74
CA SER A 32 9.74 -0.98 -20.89
C SER A 32 9.80 -0.32 -19.52
N PHE A 33 9.67 1.02 -19.47
CA PHE A 33 9.66 1.77 -18.21
C PHE A 33 8.48 1.38 -17.32
N PHE A 34 7.27 1.28 -17.89
CA PHE A 34 6.08 0.88 -17.12
C PHE A 34 6.16 -0.54 -16.60
N VAL A 35 6.65 -1.48 -17.43
CA VAL A 35 6.86 -2.87 -17.03
C VAL A 35 7.88 -2.95 -15.89
N PHE A 36 9.03 -2.29 -16.02
CA PHE A 36 10.05 -2.26 -14.97
C PHE A 36 9.52 -1.66 -13.66
N ARG A 37 8.80 -0.54 -13.74
CA ARG A 37 8.15 0.09 -12.59
C ARG A 37 7.16 -0.86 -11.91
N TYR A 38 6.35 -1.56 -12.69
CA TYR A 38 5.38 -2.52 -12.15
C TYR A 38 6.07 -3.65 -11.39
N TYR A 39 7.08 -4.29 -11.99
CA TYR A 39 7.83 -5.37 -11.34
C TYR A 39 8.59 -4.90 -10.10
N TYR A 40 9.19 -3.71 -10.13
CA TYR A 40 9.89 -3.16 -8.97
C TYR A 40 8.93 -2.87 -7.82
N LEU A 41 7.78 -2.24 -8.09
CA LEU A 41 6.78 -1.93 -7.07
C LEU A 41 6.05 -3.18 -6.56
N SER A 42 5.77 -4.16 -7.42
CA SER A 42 5.11 -5.40 -7.01
C SER A 42 6.00 -6.30 -6.16
N THR A 43 7.31 -6.19 -6.32
CA THR A 43 8.30 -6.98 -5.55
C THR A 43 8.52 -6.40 -4.16
N ILE A 44 8.23 -5.13 -3.93
CA ILE A 44 8.20 -4.54 -2.60
C ILE A 44 6.88 -4.92 -1.94
N LYS A 45 6.75 -6.21 -1.60
CA LYS A 45 5.78 -6.66 -0.64
C LYS A 45 6.29 -6.14 0.70
N ILE A 46 5.73 -5.02 1.16
CA ILE A 46 5.84 -4.63 2.56
C ILE A 46 5.07 -5.71 3.29
N GLU A 47 5.75 -6.79 3.65
CA GLU A 47 5.31 -7.65 4.74
C GLU A 47 5.30 -6.74 5.96
N SER A 48 4.16 -6.09 6.19
CA SER A 48 3.83 -5.65 7.54
C SER A 48 4.11 -6.86 8.40
N PRO A 49 4.96 -6.75 9.44
CA PRO A 49 5.20 -7.89 10.31
C PRO A 49 3.82 -8.40 10.71
N ASP A 50 3.53 -9.68 10.46
CA ASP A 50 2.29 -10.29 10.93
C ASP A 50 2.20 -9.92 12.41
N GLU A 51 1.27 -9.01 12.74
CA GLU A 51 1.11 -8.55 14.11
C GLU A 51 0.73 -9.79 14.90
N ASN A 52 1.68 -10.34 15.63
CA ASN A 52 1.40 -11.45 16.53
C ASN A 52 0.53 -10.83 17.64
N LEU A 53 -0.77 -10.99 17.52
CA LEU A 53 -1.74 -10.45 18.47
C LEU A 53 -1.68 -11.21 19.81
N GLY A 54 -1.11 -12.41 19.82
CA GLY A 54 -1.15 -13.33 20.97
C GLY A 54 -2.47 -14.10 21.03
N SER A 55 -2.73 -14.72 22.17
CA SER A 55 -3.94 -15.53 22.36
C SER A 55 -5.18 -14.64 22.51
N GLN A 56 -6.34 -15.15 22.08
CA GLN A 56 -7.64 -14.54 22.37
C GLN A 56 -7.94 -14.62 23.87
N VAL A 57 -8.35 -13.50 24.46
CA VAL A 57 -8.66 -13.39 25.89
C VAL A 57 -9.91 -12.55 26.13
N VAL A 58 -10.63 -12.94 27.18
CA VAL A 58 -11.81 -12.26 27.68
C VAL A 58 -11.51 -11.75 29.07
N ILE A 59 -11.69 -10.46 29.28
CA ILE A 59 -11.42 -9.81 30.56
C ILE A 59 -12.73 -9.43 31.22
N HIS A 60 -12.96 -10.02 32.39
CA HIS A 60 -14.10 -9.72 33.22
C HIS A 60 -13.71 -8.65 34.23
N LEU A 61 -14.23 -7.44 34.05
CA LEU A 61 -13.98 -6.31 34.94
C LEU A 61 -14.82 -6.43 36.23
N PRO A 62 -14.34 -5.88 37.36
CA PRO A 62 -15.07 -5.90 38.62
C PRO A 62 -16.38 -5.09 38.58
N ASP A 63 -16.55 -4.19 37.61
CA ASP A 63 -17.80 -3.46 37.37
C ASP A 63 -18.82 -4.26 36.55
N GLY A 64 -18.51 -5.51 36.20
CA GLY A 64 -19.37 -6.41 35.41
C GLY A 64 -19.24 -6.23 33.90
N LYS A 65 -18.39 -5.32 33.41
CA LYS A 65 -18.10 -5.21 31.97
C LYS A 65 -17.22 -6.35 31.50
N VAL A 66 -17.37 -6.70 30.23
CA VAL A 66 -16.58 -7.73 29.57
C VAL A 66 -15.85 -7.11 28.38
N VAL A 67 -14.54 -7.36 28.28
CA VAL A 67 -13.69 -6.86 27.20
C VAL A 67 -13.08 -8.05 26.46
N PHE A 68 -13.37 -8.13 25.16
CA PHE A 68 -12.77 -9.10 24.26
C PHE A 68 -11.53 -8.48 23.63
N THR A 69 -10.38 -9.09 23.82
CA THR A 69 -9.11 -8.57 23.31
C THR A 69 -8.13 -9.70 23.04
N TYR A 70 -6.94 -9.35 22.57
CA TYR A 70 -5.79 -10.23 22.50
C TYR A 70 -4.77 -9.89 23.59
N GLU A 71 -3.99 -10.89 23.97
CA GLU A 71 -2.98 -10.83 25.01
C GLU A 71 -1.98 -9.68 24.81
N ASN A 72 -1.49 -9.46 23.59
CA ASN A 72 -0.45 -8.44 23.34
C ASN A 72 -0.98 -7.00 23.34
N TYR A 73 -2.30 -6.81 23.39
CA TYR A 73 -2.88 -5.49 23.64
C TYR A 73 -3.00 -5.17 25.13
N ILE A 74 -2.72 -6.12 26.03
CA ILE A 74 -2.74 -5.91 27.46
C ILE A 74 -1.31 -5.62 27.93
N PHE A 75 -1.14 -4.57 28.70
CA PHE A 75 0.14 -4.22 29.29
C PHE A 75 -0.01 -3.76 30.73
N GLU A 76 0.98 -4.07 31.55
CA GLU A 76 1.05 -3.62 32.94
C GLU A 76 1.94 -2.38 33.04
N ASN A 77 1.43 -1.33 33.68
CA ASN A 77 2.18 -0.11 33.96
C ASN A 77 1.86 0.38 35.36
N ASP A 78 2.88 0.64 36.17
CA ASP A 78 2.75 1.12 37.56
C ASP A 78 1.81 0.26 38.43
N GLY A 79 1.85 -1.07 38.26
CA GLY A 79 1.01 -2.03 38.99
C GLY A 79 -0.47 -2.00 38.59
N ARG A 80 -0.80 -1.35 37.47
CA ARG A 80 -2.13 -1.28 36.89
C ARG A 80 -2.13 -1.95 35.51
N THR A 81 -3.20 -2.64 35.20
CA THR A 81 -3.35 -3.36 33.93
C THR A 81 -4.16 -2.49 32.98
N TYR A 82 -3.68 -2.32 31.76
CA TYR A 82 -4.35 -1.52 30.74
C TYR A 82 -4.45 -2.28 29.43
N TYR A 83 -5.51 -2.00 28.69
CA TYR A 83 -5.63 -2.36 27.29
C TYR A 83 -5.18 -1.18 26.43
N LYS A 84 -4.33 -1.44 25.43
CA LYS A 84 -3.89 -0.48 24.42
C LYS A 84 -4.36 -0.91 23.05
N GLY A 85 -5.53 -0.43 22.65
CA GLY A 85 -5.94 -0.49 21.26
C GLY A 85 -5.27 0.60 20.42
N GLU A 86 -5.45 0.54 19.11
CA GLU A 86 -4.86 1.52 18.17
C GLU A 86 -5.30 2.97 18.47
N ARG A 87 -6.52 3.16 19.00
CA ARG A 87 -7.12 4.49 19.24
C ARG A 87 -7.41 4.80 20.70
N ASN A 88 -7.55 3.78 21.55
CA ASN A 88 -8.07 3.93 22.90
C ASN A 88 -7.26 3.11 23.90
N THR A 89 -7.06 3.67 25.09
CA THR A 89 -6.55 2.96 26.26
C THR A 89 -7.67 2.73 27.26
N ILE A 90 -7.84 1.52 27.76
CA ILE A 90 -8.87 1.17 28.76
C ILE A 90 -8.16 0.65 30.01
N ASP A 91 -8.60 1.11 31.18
CA ASP A 91 -8.13 0.56 32.46
C ASP A 91 -8.81 -0.79 32.71
N LEU A 92 -7.99 -1.82 32.89
CA LEU A 92 -8.39 -3.21 33.14
C LEU A 92 -8.03 -3.68 34.55
N THR A 93 -7.60 -2.77 35.42
CA THR A 93 -7.09 -3.11 36.75
C THR A 93 -8.13 -3.86 37.58
N GLY A 94 -7.72 -5.00 38.14
CA GLY A 94 -8.59 -5.87 38.94
C GLY A 94 -9.53 -6.75 38.11
N GLY A 95 -9.43 -6.73 36.78
CA GLY A 95 -10.14 -7.67 35.91
C GLY A 95 -9.54 -9.08 35.92
N THR A 96 -10.38 -10.10 35.74
CA THR A 96 -9.93 -11.49 35.59
C THR A 96 -9.81 -11.85 34.12
N VAL A 97 -8.64 -12.33 33.71
CA VAL A 97 -8.35 -12.75 32.33
C VAL A 97 -8.71 -14.23 32.14
N THR A 98 -9.56 -14.51 31.17
CA THR A 98 -9.94 -15.87 30.76
C THR A 98 -9.50 -16.11 29.31
N TYR A 99 -8.79 -17.20 29.07
CA TYR A 99 -8.39 -17.60 27.73
C TYR A 99 -9.52 -18.42 27.11
N GLU A 100 -10.22 -17.82 26.15
CA GLU A 100 -11.33 -18.45 25.45
C GLU A 100 -11.25 -18.06 23.98
N ASN A 101 -11.35 -19.06 23.09
CA ASN A 101 -11.52 -18.81 21.67
C ASN A 101 -12.97 -18.38 21.46
N TRP A 102 -13.15 -17.13 21.07
CA TRP A 102 -14.44 -16.58 20.72
C TRP A 102 -14.69 -16.73 19.20
N GLU A 103 -15.94 -17.03 18.83
CA GLU A 103 -16.41 -17.17 17.43
C GLU A 103 -16.89 -15.84 16.83
#